data_AF-A0A8J4GA79-F1
#
_entry.id   AF-A0A8J4GA79-F1
#
_cell.length_a   1.000
_cell.length_b   1.000
_cell.length_c   1.000
_cell.angle_alpha   90.00
_cell.angle_beta   90.00
_cell.angle_gamma   90.00
#
_symmetry.space_group_name_H-M   'P 1'
#
loop_
_entity.id
_entity.type
_entity.pdbx_description
1 polymer ?
#
loop_
_entity_poly.entity_id
_entity_poly.type
_entity_poly.pdbx_seq_one_letter_code
_entity_poly.pdbx_strand_id
1 'polypeptide(L)'
;MSDSHPRGTVVNPLVIITLVVRPGSGKNRLILDARNVSDHLVTASFKQETLSGLQYVMNPNDYVFTVDLKSGYHQVDVNQLNWTYLGFYWDGRFYVFTQLPFGLAPACWAFTNITRELLFLWRSGGMRNRGYLDELLSRAKPHKQCNAWFWGISRGQVLSSTKMKLWLHHHSNWLQPVSCQDKLGHRAQKFTR
;
A
#
# COMPACT_ATOMS: atom_id res chain seq x y z
N MET A 1 -32.94 5.37 8.99
CA MET A 1 -32.03 5.84 7.92
C MET A 1 -31.50 4.59 7.23
N SER A 2 -32.08 4.27 6.08
CA SER A 2 -31.78 3.08 5.29
C SER A 2 -30.38 3.17 4.70
N ASP A 3 -29.53 2.23 5.09
CA ASP A 3 -28.20 2.00 4.52
C ASP A 3 -28.38 1.40 3.12
N SER A 4 -28.51 2.26 2.11
CA SER A 4 -28.63 1.87 0.71
C SER A 4 -27.26 1.65 0.11
N HIS A 5 -26.61 0.54 0.46
CA HIS A 5 -25.57 -0.01 -0.40
C HIS A 5 -26.23 -0.37 -1.74
N PRO A 6 -25.83 0.22 -2.88
CA PRO A 6 -26.45 -0.08 -4.15
C PRO A 6 -26.25 -1.56 -4.46
N ARG A 7 -27.35 -2.31 -4.58
CA ARG A 7 -27.35 -3.68 -5.09
C ARG A 7 -26.69 -3.65 -6.46
N GLY A 8 -25.58 -4.38 -6.59
CA GLY A 8 -24.66 -4.32 -7.72
C GLY A 8 -25.39 -4.26 -9.05
N THR A 9 -25.37 -3.08 -9.68
CA THR A 9 -25.77 -2.91 -11.07
C THR A 9 -24.80 -3.75 -11.90
N VAL A 10 -25.31 -4.72 -12.64
CA VAL A 10 -24.51 -5.44 -13.65
C VAL A 10 -24.23 -4.42 -14.75
N VAL A 11 -23.08 -3.76 -14.66
CA VAL A 11 -22.58 -2.86 -15.69
C VAL A 11 -21.80 -3.72 -16.67
N ASN A 12 -22.20 -3.72 -17.95
CA ASN A 12 -21.35 -4.25 -19.01
C ASN A 12 -20.16 -3.28 -19.16
N PRO A 13 -18.94 -3.68 -18.79
CA PRO A 13 -17.80 -2.77 -18.88
C PRO A 13 -17.39 -2.58 -20.33
N LEU A 14 -16.96 -1.37 -20.68
CA LEU A 14 -16.43 -1.10 -22.03
C LEU A 14 -15.14 -1.88 -22.30
N VAL A 15 -14.41 -2.20 -21.22
CA VAL A 15 -13.16 -2.97 -21.27
C VAL A 15 -13.21 -4.08 -20.23
N ILE A 16 -12.99 -5.31 -20.67
CA ILE A 16 -12.91 -6.48 -19.79
C ILE A 16 -11.44 -6.78 -19.53
N ILE A 17 -11.05 -6.62 -18.27
CA ILE A 17 -9.72 -7.00 -17.82
C ILE A 17 -9.72 -8.50 -17.49
N THR A 18 -8.69 -9.20 -17.96
CA THR A 18 -8.55 -10.64 -17.73
C THR A 18 -8.12 -10.89 -16.28
N LEU A 19 -8.75 -11.88 -15.66
CA LEU A 19 -8.34 -12.39 -14.36
C LEU A 19 -7.54 -13.67 -14.52
N VAL A 20 -6.35 -13.70 -13.92
CA VAL A 20 -5.48 -14.85 -13.88
C VAL A 20 -5.36 -15.32 -12.44
N VAL A 21 -5.66 -16.59 -12.19
CA VAL A 21 -5.42 -17.20 -10.88
C VAL A 21 -3.98 -17.71 -10.86
N ARG A 22 -3.17 -17.20 -9.93
CA ARG A 22 -1.83 -17.74 -9.69
C ARG A 22 -1.75 -18.48 -8.36
N PRO A 23 -0.99 -19.60 -8.30
CA PRO A 23 -0.67 -20.23 -7.02
C PRO A 23 0.08 -19.24 -6.14
N GLY A 24 -0.33 -19.15 -4.87
CA GLY A 24 0.38 -18.39 -3.84
C GLY A 24 0.77 -19.29 -2.68
N SER A 25 1.62 -18.79 -1.79
CA SER A 25 1.98 -19.50 -0.55
C SER A 25 0.72 -19.67 0.33
N GLY A 26 0.10 -20.84 0.26
CA GLY A 26 -1.08 -21.25 1.03
C GLY A 26 -2.44 -20.85 0.46
N LYS A 27 -2.55 -19.82 -0.40
CA LYS A 27 -3.81 -19.41 -1.06
C LYS A 27 -3.56 -18.96 -2.49
N ASN A 28 -4.48 -19.32 -3.38
CA ASN A 28 -4.51 -18.79 -4.75
C ASN A 28 -4.74 -17.27 -4.71
N ARG A 29 -4.07 -16.57 -5.63
CA ARG A 29 -4.19 -15.11 -5.77
C ARG A 29 -4.85 -14.80 -7.11
N LEU A 30 -5.89 -13.96 -7.03
CA LEU A 30 -6.50 -13.37 -8.21
C LEU A 30 -5.58 -12.23 -8.67
N ILE A 31 -5.09 -12.31 -9.91
CA ILE A 31 -4.23 -11.29 -10.51
C ILE A 31 -4.98 -10.67 -11.67
N LEU A 32 -5.09 -9.35 -11.63
CA LEU A 32 -5.63 -8.57 -12.72
C LEU A 32 -4.56 -8.43 -13.82
N ASP A 33 -4.81 -8.98 -15.00
CA ASP A 33 -3.96 -8.77 -16.17
C ASP A 33 -4.42 -7.53 -16.93
N ALA A 34 -4.00 -6.37 -16.43
CA ALA A 34 -4.35 -5.06 -16.97
C ALA A 34 -3.40 -4.56 -18.07
N ARG A 35 -2.57 -5.44 -18.67
CA ARG A 35 -1.59 -5.03 -19.70
C ARG A 35 -2.25 -4.33 -20.88
N ASN A 36 -3.28 -4.96 -21.46
CA ASN A 36 -4.01 -4.40 -22.59
C ASN A 36 -4.66 -3.05 -22.27
N VAL A 37 -5.13 -2.84 -21.04
CA VAL A 37 -5.73 -1.57 -20.64
C VAL A 37 -4.67 -0.52 -20.39
N SER A 38 -3.55 -0.92 -19.77
CA SER A 38 -2.45 -0.02 -19.41
C SER A 38 -1.83 0.65 -20.63
N ASP A 39 -1.79 -0.03 -21.78
CA ASP A 39 -1.31 0.55 -23.05
C ASP A 39 -2.14 1.74 -23.54
N HIS A 40 -3.40 1.82 -23.10
CA HIS A 40 -4.34 2.89 -23.46
C HIS A 40 -4.47 3.95 -22.36
N LEU A 41 -3.78 3.77 -21.22
CA LEU A 41 -3.84 4.69 -20.09
C LEU A 41 -2.62 5.59 -20.06
N VAL A 42 -2.86 6.90 -20.07
CA VAL A 42 -1.80 7.88 -19.82
C VAL A 42 -1.37 7.76 -18.36
N THR A 43 -0.16 7.26 -18.14
CA THR A 43 0.44 7.18 -16.80
C THR A 43 1.64 8.12 -16.75
N ALA A 44 1.64 9.05 -15.81
CA ALA A 44 2.79 9.92 -15.61
C ALA A 44 4.00 9.13 -15.09
N SER A 45 5.20 9.49 -15.54
CA SER A 45 6.43 8.93 -14.99
C SER A 45 6.55 9.27 -13.51
N PHE A 46 6.86 8.27 -12.67
CA PHE A 46 7.14 8.48 -11.26
C PHE A 46 8.37 7.70 -10.85
N LYS A 47 9.02 8.16 -9.78
CA LYS A 47 10.17 7.49 -9.19
C LYS A 47 9.79 6.97 -7.81
N GLN A 48 9.88 5.66 -7.65
CA GLN A 48 9.80 5.02 -6.34
C GLN A 48 11.14 5.14 -5.62
N GLU A 49 11.09 5.23 -4.30
CA GLU A 49 12.32 5.13 -3.51
C GLU A 49 12.88 3.71 -3.67
N THR A 50 14.18 3.56 -3.90
CA THR A 50 14.79 2.25 -4.12
C THR A 50 15.19 1.61 -2.79
N LEU A 51 15.27 0.27 -2.75
CA LEU A 51 15.81 -0.47 -1.60
C LEU A 51 17.25 -0.05 -1.25
N SER A 52 18.05 0.34 -2.25
CA SER A 52 19.39 0.91 -2.03
C SER A 52 19.38 2.23 -1.27
N GLY A 53 18.26 2.97 -1.27
CA GLY A 53 18.06 4.16 -0.45
C GLY A 53 17.85 3.85 1.04
N LEU A 54 17.47 2.62 1.36
CA LEU A 54 17.07 2.20 2.71
C LEU A 54 18.28 2.13 3.67
N GLN A 55 19.44 1.73 3.15
CA GLN A 55 20.68 1.67 3.93
C GLN A 55 21.09 3.05 4.47
N TYR A 56 20.82 4.13 3.73
CA TYR A 56 21.12 5.50 4.16
C TYR A 56 20.17 6.01 5.24
N VAL A 57 19.07 5.31 5.47
CA VAL A 57 18.16 5.59 6.58
C VAL A 57 18.59 4.87 7.83
N MET A 58 19.30 3.75 7.74
CA MET A 58 19.59 2.89 8.88
C MET A 58 20.96 3.21 9.48
N ASN A 59 20.99 3.80 10.69
CA ASN A 59 22.26 3.94 11.43
C ASN A 59 22.36 2.88 12.53
N PRO A 60 23.58 2.39 12.82
CA PRO A 60 23.84 1.62 14.03
C PRO A 60 23.27 2.37 15.26
N ASN A 61 22.62 1.64 16.15
CA ASN A 61 21.93 2.13 17.35
C ASN A 61 20.55 2.79 17.15
N ASP A 62 20.04 2.95 15.92
CA ASP A 62 18.65 3.40 15.70
C ASP A 62 17.64 2.32 16.12
N TYR A 63 16.45 2.78 16.53
CA TYR A 63 15.28 1.91 16.66
C TYR A 63 14.42 2.05 15.41
N VAL A 64 14.03 0.91 14.85
CA VAL A 64 13.36 0.82 13.55
C VAL A 64 12.05 0.04 13.66
N PHE A 65 11.01 0.53 13.01
CA PHE A 65 9.74 -0.19 12.85
C PHE A 65 9.29 -0.12 11.40
N THR A 66 8.46 -1.07 11.00
CA THR A 66 7.87 -1.13 9.65
C THR A 66 6.37 -1.05 9.77
N VAL A 67 5.77 -0.30 8.87
CA VAL A 67 4.32 -0.23 8.67
C VAL A 67 4.01 -0.94 7.37
N ASP A 68 3.14 -1.94 7.44
CA ASP A 68 2.62 -2.63 6.27
C ASP A 68 1.26 -2.02 5.91
N LEU A 69 1.15 -1.45 4.70
CA LEU A 69 -0.10 -0.91 4.16
C LEU A 69 -0.93 -2.05 3.57
N LYS A 70 -1.44 -2.91 4.45
CA LYS A 70 -2.20 -4.09 4.05
C LYS A 70 -3.41 -3.71 3.19
N SER A 71 -3.47 -4.29 1.99
CA SER A 71 -4.49 -3.97 0.98
C SER A 71 -4.56 -2.47 0.65
N GLY A 72 -3.44 -1.73 0.75
CA GLY A 72 -3.40 -0.27 0.63
C GLY A 72 -4.03 0.26 -0.65
N TYR A 73 -3.83 -0.43 -1.78
CA TYR A 73 -4.50 -0.10 -3.04
C TYR A 73 -6.03 -0.11 -2.91
N HIS A 74 -6.61 -1.13 -2.28
CA HIS A 74 -8.06 -1.25 -2.13
C HIS A 74 -8.68 -0.26 -1.12
N GLN A 75 -7.88 0.62 -0.52
CA GLN A 75 -8.35 1.72 0.33
C GLN A 75 -8.51 3.03 -0.44
N VAL A 76 -8.07 3.07 -1.71
CA VAL A 76 -8.13 4.25 -2.56
C VAL A 76 -9.29 4.10 -3.53
N ASP A 77 -10.31 4.95 -3.37
CA ASP A 77 -11.47 5.00 -4.27
C ASP A 77 -11.03 5.40 -5.68
N VAL A 78 -11.58 4.70 -6.68
CA VAL A 78 -11.50 5.13 -8.08
C VAL A 78 -12.69 6.04 -8.36
N ASN A 79 -12.44 7.13 -9.10
CA ASN A 79 -13.51 8.00 -9.58
C ASN A 79 -14.57 7.18 -10.35
N GLN A 80 -15.85 7.38 -10.03
CA GLN A 80 -16.97 6.64 -10.61
C GLN A 80 -17.01 6.67 -12.14
N LEU A 81 -16.54 7.76 -12.77
CA LEU A 81 -16.45 7.88 -14.22
C LEU A 81 -15.48 6.87 -14.85
N ASN A 82 -14.49 6.39 -14.08
CA ASN A 82 -13.47 5.46 -14.54
C ASN A 82 -13.84 3.99 -14.28
N TRP A 83 -14.91 3.71 -13.53
CA TRP A 83 -15.34 2.35 -13.19
C TRP A 83 -15.57 1.49 -14.45
N THR A 84 -16.12 2.08 -15.52
CA THR A 84 -16.42 1.37 -16.77
C THR A 84 -15.19 0.73 -17.45
N TYR A 85 -13.98 1.18 -17.12
CA TYR A 85 -12.72 0.66 -17.66
C TYR A 85 -12.05 -0.40 -16.77
N LEU A 86 -12.59 -0.61 -15.56
CA LEU A 86 -12.05 -1.53 -14.55
C LEU A 86 -12.93 -2.77 -14.36
N GLY A 87 -13.65 -3.14 -15.42
CA GLY A 87 -14.51 -4.30 -15.40
C GLY A 87 -13.75 -5.60 -15.58
N PHE A 88 -14.25 -6.68 -15.01
CA PHE A 88 -13.76 -8.03 -15.23
C PHE A 88 -14.91 -9.02 -15.25
N TYR A 89 -14.70 -10.14 -15.92
CA TYR A 89 -15.66 -11.24 -15.98
C TYR A 89 -15.22 -12.36 -15.04
N TRP A 90 -16.14 -12.84 -14.21
CA TRP A 90 -15.91 -13.94 -13.29
C TRP A 90 -17.20 -14.73 -13.09
N ASP A 91 -17.14 -16.05 -13.20
CA ASP A 91 -18.23 -16.96 -12.87
C ASP A 91 -19.60 -16.57 -13.46
N GLY A 92 -19.66 -16.36 -14.78
CA GLY A 92 -20.91 -16.03 -15.46
C GLY A 92 -21.33 -14.56 -15.36
N ARG A 93 -20.57 -13.72 -14.65
CA ARG A 93 -21.01 -12.36 -14.28
C ARG A 93 -19.92 -11.32 -14.51
N PHE A 94 -20.36 -10.10 -14.82
CA PHE A 94 -19.50 -8.93 -14.88
C PHE A 94 -19.44 -8.23 -13.53
N TYR A 95 -18.24 -7.85 -13.15
CA TYR A 95 -17.92 -7.07 -11.96
C TYR A 95 -17.06 -5.88 -12.34
N VAL A 96 -17.00 -4.89 -11.47
CA VAL A 96 -16.21 -3.68 -11.67
C VAL A 96 -15.49 -3.33 -10.37
N PHE A 97 -14.21 -2.98 -10.46
CA PHE A 97 -13.49 -2.42 -9.32
C PHE A 97 -13.93 -0.98 -9.06
N THR A 98 -14.40 -0.72 -7.84
CA THR A 98 -14.67 0.64 -7.33
C THR A 98 -13.46 1.24 -6.62
N GLN A 99 -12.54 0.38 -6.19
CA GLN A 99 -11.28 0.71 -5.54
C GLN A 99 -10.12 0.43 -6.48
N LEU A 100 -8.98 1.04 -6.21
CA LEU A 100 -7.81 0.93 -7.06
C LEU A 100 -7.31 -0.52 -7.13
N PRO A 101 -7.37 -1.20 -8.29
CA PRO A 101 -6.97 -2.59 -8.37
C PRO A 101 -5.45 -2.73 -8.46
N PHE A 102 -4.93 -3.81 -7.89
CA PHE A 102 -3.51 -4.16 -8.03
C PHE A 102 -3.17 -4.52 -9.48
N GLY A 103 -1.99 -4.09 -9.97
CA GLY A 103 -1.50 -4.41 -11.31
C GLY A 103 -1.90 -3.41 -12.41
N LEU A 104 -2.66 -2.37 -12.08
CA LEU A 104 -2.99 -1.27 -12.99
C LEU A 104 -1.88 -0.21 -12.99
N ALA A 105 -1.39 0.22 -14.15
CA ALA A 105 -0.25 1.16 -14.21
C ALA A 105 -0.48 2.50 -13.45
N PRO A 106 -1.62 3.20 -13.66
CA PRO A 106 -1.99 4.36 -12.83
C PRO A 106 -2.13 4.08 -11.34
N ALA A 107 -2.42 2.84 -10.94
CA ALA A 107 -2.57 2.51 -9.53
C ALA A 107 -1.24 2.65 -8.78
N CYS A 108 -0.15 2.13 -9.34
CA CYS A 108 1.17 2.26 -8.75
C CYS A 108 1.58 3.74 -8.62
N TRP A 109 1.28 4.56 -9.63
CA TRP A 109 1.54 6.01 -9.60
C TRP A 109 0.76 6.71 -8.48
N ALA A 110 -0.56 6.50 -8.43
CA ALA A 110 -1.44 7.13 -7.45
C ALA A 110 -1.05 6.75 -6.02
N PHE A 111 -0.83 5.45 -5.79
CA PHE A 111 -0.44 4.93 -4.49
C PHE A 111 0.93 5.44 -4.04
N THR A 112 1.88 5.58 -4.98
CA THR A 112 3.19 6.16 -4.67
C THR A 112 3.08 7.63 -4.26
N ASN A 113 2.25 8.44 -4.92
CA ASN A 113 2.07 9.84 -4.54
C ASN A 113 1.40 9.99 -3.17
N ILE A 114 0.34 9.21 -2.92
CA ILE A 114 -0.34 9.15 -1.62
C ILE A 114 0.65 8.81 -0.50
N THR A 115 1.47 7.80 -0.73
CA THR A 115 2.48 7.35 0.23
C THR A 115 3.57 8.40 0.44
N ARG A 116 3.98 9.11 -0.61
CA ARG A 116 4.99 10.18 -0.52
C ARG A 116 4.50 11.34 0.34
N GLU A 117 3.24 11.76 0.17
CA GLU A 117 2.63 12.81 1.00
C GLU A 117 2.54 12.38 2.47
N LEU A 118 2.13 11.13 2.72
CA LEU A 118 2.11 10.57 4.07
C LEU A 118 3.50 10.59 4.73
N LEU A 119 4.52 10.13 4.02
CA LEU A 119 5.89 10.13 4.52
C LEU A 119 6.43 11.54 4.73
N PHE A 120 6.04 12.50 3.89
CA PHE A 120 6.39 13.91 4.03
C PHE A 120 5.86 14.49 5.34
N LEU A 121 4.58 14.26 5.68
CA LEU A 121 3.99 14.71 6.94
C LEU A 121 4.71 14.13 8.17
N TRP A 122 5.09 12.87 8.09
CA TRP A 122 5.87 12.23 9.14
C TRP A 122 7.28 12.80 9.26
N ARG A 123 7.91 13.15 8.13
CA ARG A 123 9.23 13.82 8.09
C ARG A 123 9.17 15.23 8.66
N SER A 124 8.12 16.00 8.39
CA SER A 124 7.93 17.33 9.01
C SER A 124 7.75 17.25 10.52
N GLY A 125 7.26 16.12 11.04
CA GLY A 125 7.24 15.82 12.48
C GLY A 125 8.59 15.38 13.08
N GLY A 126 9.65 15.29 12.26
CA GLY A 126 10.99 14.87 12.68
C GLY A 126 11.25 13.36 12.59
N MET A 127 10.31 12.57 12.07
CA MET A 127 10.53 11.13 11.85
C MET A 127 11.33 10.90 10.57
N ARG A 128 12.38 10.08 10.63
CA ARG A 128 13.10 9.66 9.41
C ARG A 128 12.47 8.38 8.88
N ASN A 129 12.00 8.43 7.64
CA ASN A 129 11.25 7.33 7.02
C ASN A 129 11.51 7.22 5.51
N ARG A 130 11.24 6.03 4.97
CA ARG A 130 11.24 5.69 3.54
C ARG A 130 10.13 4.69 3.26
N GLY A 131 9.54 4.74 2.07
CA GLY A 131 8.52 3.80 1.64
C GLY A 131 8.94 3.08 0.36
N TYR A 132 8.71 1.78 0.32
CA TYR A 132 8.83 0.98 -0.89
C TYR A 132 7.57 0.16 -1.08
N LEU A 133 6.80 0.49 -2.13
CA LEU A 133 5.49 -0.11 -2.39
C LEU A 133 4.62 -0.07 -1.13
N ASP A 134 4.23 -1.24 -0.61
CA ASP A 134 3.32 -1.38 0.53
C ASP A 134 4.04 -1.38 1.89
N GLU A 135 5.37 -1.32 1.92
CA GLU A 135 6.17 -1.30 3.16
C GLU A 135 6.76 0.09 3.44
N LEU A 136 6.43 0.67 4.60
CA LEU A 136 7.04 1.90 5.09
C LEU A 136 8.02 1.61 6.23
N LEU A 137 9.29 1.93 6.04
CA LEU A 137 10.31 1.85 7.09
C LEU A 137 10.44 3.20 7.78
N SER A 138 10.32 3.20 9.10
CA SER A 138 10.52 4.39 9.93
C SER A 138 11.53 4.13 11.04
N ARG A 139 12.24 5.19 11.42
CA ARG A 139 13.17 5.17 12.54
C ARG A 139 13.06 6.42 13.39
N ALA A 140 13.41 6.28 14.66
CA ALA A 140 13.53 7.39 15.58
C ALA A 140 14.49 7.04 16.73
N LYS A 141 14.99 8.08 17.40
CA LYS A 141 15.83 8.00 18.59
C LYS A 141 15.43 9.11 19.56
N PRO A 142 15.36 8.84 20.88
CA PRO A 142 15.60 7.57 21.56
C PRO A 142 14.45 6.56 21.39
N HIS A 143 14.59 5.33 21.92
CA HIS A 143 13.56 4.27 21.88
C HIS A 143 12.16 4.78 22.25
N LYS A 144 12.08 5.64 23.28
CA LYS A 144 10.82 6.26 23.73
C LYS A 144 10.11 7.03 22.61
N GLN A 145 10.85 7.77 21.79
CA GLN A 145 10.30 8.50 20.65
C GLN A 145 9.83 7.55 19.55
N CYS A 146 10.60 6.49 19.28
CA CYS A 146 10.24 5.46 18.31
C CYS A 146 8.96 4.73 18.70
N ASN A 147 8.83 4.39 19.98
CA ASN A 147 7.64 3.76 20.53
C ASN A 147 6.42 4.73 20.49
N ALA A 148 6.63 6.03 20.77
CA ALA A 148 5.57 7.03 20.66
C ALA A 148 5.05 7.16 19.22
N TRP A 149 5.94 7.22 18.22
CA TRP A 149 5.56 7.21 16.81
C TRP A 149 4.81 5.95 16.42
N PHE A 150 5.35 4.78 16.80
CA PHE A 150 4.73 3.50 16.55
C PHE A 150 3.29 3.44 17.08
N TRP A 151 3.07 3.76 18.36
CA TRP A 151 1.73 3.74 18.93
C TRP A 151 0.81 4.83 18.40
N GLY A 152 1.32 6.03 18.11
CA GLY A 152 0.55 7.11 17.51
C GLY A 152 0.05 6.76 16.10
N ILE A 153 0.89 6.09 15.30
CA ILE A 153 0.54 5.60 13.96
C ILE A 153 -0.45 4.44 14.08
N SER A 154 -0.17 3.43 14.90
CA SER A 154 -1.05 2.26 15.09
C SER A 154 -2.45 2.63 15.59
N ARG A 155 -2.57 3.69 16.40
CA ARG A 155 -3.86 4.20 16.91
C ARG A 155 -4.56 5.17 15.96
N GLY A 156 -4.01 5.40 14.76
CA GLY A 156 -4.56 6.35 13.79
C GLY A 156 -4.49 7.82 14.21
N GLN A 157 -3.81 8.14 15.31
CA GLN A 157 -3.75 9.50 15.87
C GLN A 157 -2.96 10.45 14.95
N VAL A 158 -1.91 9.93 14.29
CA VAL A 158 -1.06 10.71 13.39
C VAL A 158 -1.74 11.04 12.05
N LEU A 159 -2.75 10.28 11.64
CA LEU A 159 -3.51 10.52 10.39
C LEU A 159 -4.71 11.46 10.58
N SER A 160 -5.10 11.77 11.82
CA SER A 160 -6.29 12.57 12.13
C SER A 160 -6.29 14.00 11.55
N SER A 161 -5.12 14.54 11.19
CA SER A 161 -4.98 15.86 10.55
C SER A 161 -5.09 15.83 9.02
N THR A 162 -5.05 14.65 8.40
CA THR A 162 -5.13 14.49 6.94
C THR A 162 -6.48 13.85 6.62
N LYS A 163 -7.24 14.37 5.65
CA LYS A 163 -8.53 13.76 5.21
C LYS A 163 -8.38 12.32 4.64
N MET A 164 -7.23 11.70 4.78
CA MET A 164 -6.84 10.42 4.20
C MET A 164 -6.99 9.31 5.26
N LYS A 165 -8.11 8.58 5.22
CA LYS A 165 -8.35 7.41 6.08
C LYS A 165 -7.72 6.16 5.45
N LEU A 166 -6.39 6.06 5.47
CA LEU A 166 -5.73 4.78 5.22
C LEU A 166 -5.86 3.93 6.50
N TRP A 167 -6.55 2.80 6.40
CA TRP A 167 -6.70 1.84 7.50
C TRP A 167 -5.39 1.08 7.69
N LEU A 168 -4.75 1.34 8.82
CA LEU A 168 -3.61 0.58 9.27
C LEU A 168 -4.12 -0.64 10.04
N HIS A 169 -4.02 -1.84 9.46
CA HIS A 169 -4.47 -3.06 10.12
C HIS A 169 -3.52 -3.49 11.26
N HIS A 170 -4.10 -3.92 12.39
CA HIS A 170 -3.38 -4.25 13.62
C HIS A 170 -2.72 -5.66 13.64
N HIS A 171 -2.89 -6.49 12.60
CA HIS A 171 -2.28 -7.82 12.43
C HIS A 171 -1.71 -7.93 11.00
N SER A 172 -0.46 -8.30 10.73
CA SER A 172 0.52 -9.12 11.44
C SER A 172 1.94 -8.60 11.08
N ASN A 173 2.87 -8.58 12.03
CA ASN A 173 4.27 -8.15 11.89
C ASN A 173 4.53 -6.64 11.82
N TRP A 174 3.80 -5.87 12.63
CA TRP A 174 4.39 -4.68 13.24
C TRP A 174 5.61 -5.15 14.05
N LEU A 175 6.78 -5.19 13.41
CA LEU A 175 8.02 -5.42 14.14
C LEU A 175 8.11 -4.25 15.11
N GLN A 176 7.94 -4.55 16.41
CA GLN A 176 8.17 -3.60 17.48
C GLN A 176 9.50 -2.87 17.23
N PRO A 177 9.69 -1.65 17.75
CA PRO A 177 10.96 -0.96 17.63
C PRO A 177 12.13 -1.86 18.05
N VAL A 178 12.79 -2.47 17.08
CA VAL A 178 13.95 -3.33 17.27
C VAL A 178 15.19 -2.50 17.01
N SER A 179 16.31 -2.91 17.58
CA SER A 179 17.58 -2.28 17.20
C SER A 179 17.79 -2.49 15.70
N CYS A 180 18.40 -1.49 15.06
CA CYS A 180 18.72 -1.57 13.64
C CYS A 180 19.60 -2.79 13.30
N GLN A 181 20.44 -3.23 14.24
CA GLN A 181 21.33 -4.38 14.09
C GLN A 181 20.53 -5.70 14.03
N ASP A 182 19.53 -5.85 14.90
CA ASP A 182 18.67 -7.05 14.92
C ASP A 182 17.82 -7.15 13.65
N LYS A 183 17.29 -6.02 13.16
CA LYS A 183 16.44 -6.01 11.95
C LYS A 183 17.21 -6.34 10.67
N LEU A 184 18.46 -5.90 10.57
CA LEU A 184 19.36 -6.24 9.46
C LEU A 184 19.72 -7.73 9.47
N GLY A 185 19.96 -8.32 10.66
CA GLY A 185 20.20 -9.75 10.81
C GLY A 185 19.01 -10.62 10.39
N HIS A 186 17.78 -10.22 10.71
CA HIS A 186 16.57 -10.94 10.30
C HIS A 186 16.26 -10.86 8.79
N ARG A 187 16.60 -9.76 8.11
CA ARG A 187 16.34 -9.62 6.65
C ARG A 187 17.37 -10.36 5.80
N ALA A 188 18.62 -10.51 6.26
CA ALA A 188 19.63 -11.32 5.58
C ALA A 188 19.21 -12.80 5.42
N GLN A 189 18.36 -13.32 6.30
CA GLN A 189 17.81 -14.68 6.21
C GLN A 189 16.62 -14.81 5.25
N LYS A 190 15.98 -13.71 4.84
CA LYS A 190 14.81 -13.71 3.93
C LYS A 190 15.17 -13.58 2.46
N PHE A 191 16.42 -13.24 2.12
CA PHE A 191 16.90 -13.06 0.74
C PHE A 191 17.83 -14.20 0.27
N THR A 192 18.02 -15.24 1.08
CA THR A 192 18.80 -16.46 0.75
C THR A 192 17.93 -17.69 0.48
N ARG A 193 16.64 -17.51 0.16
CA ARG A 193 15.76 -18.57 -0.37
C ARG A 193 14.85 -18.05 -1.46
#